data_AF-A0A0G0BCM7-F1
#
_entry.id   AF-A0A0G0BCM7-F1
#
_cell.length_a   1.000
_cell.length_b   1.000
_cell.length_c   1.000
_cell.angle_alpha   90.00
_cell.angle_beta   90.00
_cell.angle_gamma   90.00
#
_symmetry.space_group_name_H-M   'P 1'
#
loop_
_entity.id
_entity.type
_entity.pdbx_description
1 polymer ?
#
loop_
_entity_poly.entity_id
_entity_poly.type
_entity_poly.pdbx_seq_one_letter_code
_entity_poly.pdbx_strand_id
1 'polypeptide(L)'
;MFNIKVLRQFFEKKASKIDKRLRLVISVLILGLLMLISTFFNFDKATFFLPIFITATYFLSYFSLLEGIKKIGWFGLFLMPELITLFFYLFYFLFPGRWLTRLPFIFIYEVSIYAVLLCSNIFNVGVEKNLQLYRAAFSINFFYQALVSFLFYNVLFSFKYNFFINIIGAGISAFLLSLQLFWSIRLNRHLDKEVLVYSLFTALLMLETSLVISFIPLRTAVYALFLTATYYSVTGVIHHHIDEKLFKETIREYVSVWIFVMIITLLSLSW
;
A
#
# COMPACT_ATOMS: atom_id res chain seq x y z
N MET A 1 14.50 19.02 29.13
CA MET A 1 14.62 17.67 28.56
C MET A 1 13.25 16.98 28.69
N PHE A 2 12.39 17.09 27.67
CA PHE A 2 11.03 16.52 27.73
C PHE A 2 11.11 15.00 27.71
N ASN A 3 10.67 14.34 28.78
CA ASN A 3 10.77 12.89 28.91
C ASN A 3 9.69 12.23 28.02
N ILE A 4 10.06 11.87 26.79
CA ILE A 4 9.19 11.27 25.76
C ILE A 4 8.38 10.07 26.31
N LYS A 5 8.96 9.32 27.26
CA LYS A 5 8.27 8.20 27.93
C LYS A 5 7.07 8.64 28.76
N VAL A 6 7.16 9.77 29.46
CA VAL A 6 6.06 10.30 30.31
C VAL A 6 4.93 10.83 29.43
N LEU A 7 5.27 11.54 28.35
CA LEU A 7 4.28 12.05 27.39
C LEU A 7 3.52 10.90 26.71
N ARG A 8 4.25 9.84 26.32
CA ARG A 8 3.67 8.63 25.73
C ARG A 8 2.71 7.94 26.70
N GLN A 9 3.11 7.72 27.96
CA GLN A 9 2.26 7.09 28.98
C GLN A 9 1.00 7.92 29.28
N PHE A 10 1.13 9.25 29.33
CA PHE A 10 -0.02 10.14 29.54
C PHE A 10 -1.00 10.07 28.36
N PHE A 11 -0.50 10.08 27.13
CA PHE A 11 -1.30 9.98 25.93
C PHE A 11 -2.01 8.61 25.84
N GLU A 12 -1.28 7.52 26.10
CA GLU A 12 -1.85 6.16 26.15
C GLU A 12 -2.98 6.06 27.18
N LYS A 13 -2.81 6.63 28.38
CA LYS A 13 -3.83 6.62 29.44
C LYS A 13 -5.08 7.43 29.10
N LYS A 14 -4.95 8.52 28.34
CA LYS A 14 -6.08 9.35 27.92
C LYS A 14 -6.79 8.75 26.71
N ALA A 15 -6.04 8.23 25.75
CA ALA A 15 -6.57 7.65 24.53
C ALA A 15 -7.19 6.26 24.74
N SER A 16 -6.73 5.48 25.74
CA SER A 16 -7.34 4.20 26.10
C SER A 16 -8.76 4.31 26.66
N LYS A 17 -9.19 5.51 27.08
CA LYS A 17 -10.58 5.77 27.47
C LYS A 17 -11.56 5.76 26.29
N ILE A 18 -11.04 5.88 25.06
CA ILE A 18 -11.85 5.89 23.84
C ILE A 18 -11.91 4.47 23.28
N ASP A 19 -13.13 4.02 22.95
CA ASP A 19 -13.34 2.73 22.28
C ASP A 19 -12.47 2.58 21.04
N LYS A 20 -11.89 1.39 20.88
CA LYS A 20 -10.94 1.09 19.79
C LYS A 20 -11.53 1.36 18.40
N ARG A 21 -12.82 1.05 18.20
CA ARG A 21 -13.54 1.34 16.96
C ARG A 21 -13.72 2.83 16.71
N LEU A 22 -13.99 3.60 17.76
CA LEU A 22 -14.13 5.05 17.65
C LEU A 22 -12.79 5.71 17.31
N ARG A 23 -11.67 5.23 17.89
CA ARG A 23 -10.32 5.71 17.52
C ARG A 23 -9.99 5.52 16.05
N LEU A 24 -10.39 4.39 15.46
CA LEU A 24 -10.27 4.15 14.01
C LEU A 24 -11.09 5.17 13.22
N VAL A 25 -12.37 5.33 13.53
CA VAL A 25 -13.24 6.28 12.82
C VAL A 25 -12.73 7.72 12.92
N ILE A 26 -12.29 8.15 14.10
CA ILE A 26 -11.68 9.48 14.30
C ILE A 26 -10.45 9.65 13.40
N SER A 27 -9.58 8.64 13.34
CA SER A 27 -8.38 8.69 12.50
C SER A 27 -8.71 8.84 11.03
N VAL A 28 -9.70 8.07 10.54
CA VAL A 28 -10.18 8.12 9.16
C VAL A 28 -10.78 9.49 8.83
N LEU A 29 -11.66 10.02 9.69
CA LEU A 29 -12.29 11.33 9.45
C LEU A 29 -11.27 12.47 9.45
N ILE A 30 -10.28 12.44 10.34
CA ILE A 30 -9.22 13.46 10.36
C ILE A 30 -8.37 13.39 9.09
N LEU A 31 -7.98 12.18 8.66
CA LEU A 31 -7.24 12.00 7.41
C LEU A 31 -8.07 12.36 6.18
N GLY A 32 -9.37 12.02 6.17
CA GLY A 32 -10.32 12.38 5.12
C GLY A 32 -10.50 13.89 4.99
N LEU A 33 -10.64 14.60 6.11
CA LEU A 33 -10.67 16.07 6.16
C LEU A 33 -9.35 16.68 5.67
N LEU A 34 -8.21 16.14 6.09
CA LEU A 34 -6.90 16.59 5.62
C LEU A 34 -6.75 16.39 4.10
N MET A 35 -7.18 15.23 3.59
CA MET A 35 -7.24 14.94 2.16
C MET A 35 -8.13 15.95 1.44
N LEU A 36 -9.37 16.15 1.91
CA LEU A 36 -10.29 17.14 1.35
C LEU A 36 -9.67 18.54 1.29
N ILE A 37 -9.09 19.03 2.38
CA ILE A 37 -8.43 20.35 2.43
C ILE A 37 -7.30 20.41 1.39
N SER A 38 -6.48 19.36 1.30
CA SER A 38 -5.37 19.33 0.35
C SER A 38 -5.82 19.38 -1.13
N THR A 39 -7.02 18.88 -1.46
CA THR A 39 -7.56 18.89 -2.83
C THR A 39 -7.93 20.27 -3.36
N PHE A 40 -8.01 21.29 -2.48
CA PHE A 40 -8.24 22.69 -2.88
C PHE A 40 -6.97 23.39 -3.36
N PHE A 41 -5.80 22.79 -3.11
CA PHE A 41 -4.52 23.35 -3.51
C PHE A 41 -4.02 22.69 -4.80
N ASN A 42 -3.25 23.44 -5.58
CA ASN A 42 -2.61 22.93 -6.80
C ASN A 42 -1.40 22.04 -6.45
N PHE A 43 -0.92 21.30 -7.46
CA PHE A 43 0.21 20.37 -7.34
C PHE A 43 1.49 21.03 -6.80
N ASP A 44 1.69 22.34 -7.01
CA ASP A 44 2.85 23.08 -6.49
C ASP A 44 2.98 23.02 -4.96
N LYS A 45 1.87 22.77 -4.25
CA LYS A 45 1.85 22.62 -2.78
C LYS A 45 2.04 21.17 -2.32
N ALA A 46 2.21 20.22 -3.24
CA ALA A 46 2.42 18.82 -2.88
C ALA A 46 3.64 18.62 -1.97
N THR A 47 4.72 19.38 -2.19
CA THR A 47 5.92 19.35 -1.34
C THR A 47 5.65 19.74 0.11
N PHE A 48 4.62 20.55 0.37
CA PHE A 48 4.18 20.94 1.71
C PHE A 48 3.25 19.88 2.34
N PHE A 49 2.30 19.36 1.58
CA PHE A 49 1.33 18.39 2.09
C PHE A 49 1.89 16.98 2.27
N LEU A 50 2.88 16.55 1.47
CA LEU A 50 3.48 15.22 1.58
C LEU A 50 4.07 14.95 2.98
N PRO A 51 4.94 15.80 3.56
CA PRO A 51 5.41 15.61 4.94
C PRO A 51 4.28 15.63 5.98
N ILE A 52 3.24 16.44 5.77
CA ILE A 52 2.08 16.50 6.65
C ILE A 52 1.31 15.18 6.61
N PHE A 53 1.09 14.59 5.44
CA PHE A 53 0.45 13.28 5.32
C PHE A 53 1.29 12.18 5.96
N ILE A 54 2.61 12.15 5.75
CA ILE A 54 3.49 11.15 6.38
C ILE A 54 3.34 11.23 7.90
N THR A 55 3.51 12.42 8.47
CA THR A 55 3.47 12.61 9.92
C THR A 55 2.08 12.38 10.52
N ALA A 56 1.02 12.89 9.88
CA ALA A 56 -0.35 12.72 10.35
C ALA A 56 -0.80 11.26 10.26
N THR A 57 -0.55 10.57 9.14
CA THR A 57 -0.93 9.18 8.97
C THR A 57 -0.17 8.26 9.93
N TYR A 58 1.12 8.50 10.14
CA TYR A 58 1.89 7.74 11.13
C TYR A 58 1.31 7.92 12.54
N PHE A 59 1.07 9.17 12.96
CA PHE A 59 0.53 9.48 14.28
C PHE A 59 -0.89 8.94 14.48
N LEU A 60 -1.77 9.08 13.49
CA LEU A 60 -3.15 8.60 13.57
C LEU A 60 -3.23 7.07 13.49
N SER A 61 -2.36 6.43 12.73
CA SER A 61 -2.21 4.96 12.76
C SER A 61 -1.73 4.49 14.13
N TYR A 62 -0.80 5.22 14.76
CA TYR A 62 -0.35 4.91 16.12
C TYR A 62 -1.50 5.08 17.13
N PHE A 63 -2.28 6.15 17.03
CA PHE A 63 -3.45 6.42 17.86
C PHE A 63 -4.56 5.38 17.68
N SER A 64 -4.77 4.86 16.47
CA SER A 64 -5.78 3.84 16.22
C SER A 64 -5.35 2.47 16.76
N LEU A 65 -4.07 2.13 16.69
CA LEU A 65 -3.53 0.83 17.13
C LEU A 65 -3.28 0.79 18.65
N LEU A 66 -2.56 1.77 19.23
CA LEU A 66 -2.11 1.98 20.64
C LEU A 66 -1.54 0.79 21.44
N GLU A 67 -1.79 -0.46 21.06
CA GLU A 67 -1.48 -1.65 21.83
C GLU A 67 -0.29 -2.41 21.22
N GLY A 68 0.71 -2.76 22.02
CA GLY A 68 1.55 -3.94 21.77
C GLY A 68 2.47 -3.95 20.53
N ILE A 69 2.68 -2.82 19.83
CA ILE A 69 3.54 -2.78 18.63
C ILE A 69 4.98 -3.12 19.00
N LYS A 70 5.49 -4.25 18.50
CA LYS A 70 6.85 -4.76 18.78
C LYS A 70 7.69 -4.83 17.50
N LYS A 71 8.94 -4.32 17.59
CA LYS A 71 10.01 -4.48 16.59
C LYS A 71 9.54 -4.17 15.15
N ILE A 72 9.56 -5.17 14.27
CA ILE A 72 9.22 -5.01 12.85
C ILE A 72 7.76 -4.62 12.60
N GLY A 73 6.86 -4.81 13.59
CA GLY A 73 5.47 -4.37 13.48
C GLY A 73 5.33 -2.86 13.22
N TRP A 74 6.31 -2.05 13.61
CA TRP A 74 6.34 -0.63 13.26
C TRP A 74 6.43 -0.37 11.76
N PHE A 75 7.12 -1.22 11.01
CA PHE A 75 7.15 -1.14 9.55
C PHE A 75 5.90 -1.77 8.96
N GLY A 76 5.64 -3.04 9.30
CA GLY A 76 4.60 -3.83 8.63
C GLY A 76 3.17 -3.34 8.84
N LEU A 77 2.87 -2.71 9.97
CA LEU A 77 1.53 -2.20 10.30
C LEU A 77 1.26 -0.78 9.78
N PHE A 78 2.32 0.03 9.59
CA PHE A 78 2.21 1.45 9.27
C PHE A 78 2.45 1.74 7.79
N LEU A 79 3.21 0.88 7.10
CA LEU A 79 3.55 1.08 5.69
C LEU A 79 2.31 1.20 4.81
N MET A 80 1.33 0.30 4.93
CA MET A 80 0.13 0.34 4.08
C MET A 80 -0.72 1.61 4.27
N PRO A 81 -1.06 2.02 5.52
CA PRO A 81 -1.74 3.29 5.75
C PRO A 81 -1.02 4.49 5.10
N GLU A 82 0.31 4.55 5.24
CA GLU A 82 1.14 5.62 4.66
C GLU A 82 1.09 5.61 3.14
N LEU A 83 1.40 4.47 2.51
CA LEU A 83 1.44 4.38 1.05
C LEU A 83 0.07 4.65 0.42
N ILE A 84 -1.03 4.16 1.00
CA ILE A 84 -2.38 4.53 0.55
C ILE A 84 -2.56 6.04 0.60
N THR A 85 -2.23 6.67 1.71
CA THR A 85 -2.46 8.12 1.85
C THR A 85 -1.64 8.92 0.85
N LEU A 86 -0.36 8.58 0.69
CA LEU A 86 0.54 9.30 -0.21
C LEU A 86 0.14 9.12 -1.67
N PHE A 87 -0.17 7.90 -2.11
CA PHE A 87 -0.49 7.66 -3.51
C PHE A 87 -1.91 8.04 -3.87
N PHE A 88 -2.88 8.01 -2.95
CA PHE A 88 -4.16 8.69 -3.20
C PHE A 88 -3.92 10.19 -3.38
N TYR A 89 -3.19 10.85 -2.48
CA TYR A 89 -2.94 12.29 -2.59
C TYR A 89 -2.28 12.66 -3.93
N LEU A 90 -1.22 11.95 -4.33
CA LEU A 90 -0.54 12.21 -5.59
C LEU A 90 -1.40 11.86 -6.81
N PHE A 91 -2.14 10.76 -6.76
CA PHE A 91 -2.99 10.31 -7.87
C PHE A 91 -4.19 11.24 -8.10
N TYR A 92 -4.69 11.93 -7.07
CA TYR A 92 -5.76 12.92 -7.20
C TYR A 92 -5.43 13.99 -8.25
N PHE A 93 -4.17 14.42 -8.36
CA PHE A 93 -3.75 15.43 -9.33
C PHE A 93 -3.80 14.97 -10.79
N LEU A 94 -4.01 13.67 -11.04
CA LEU A 94 -4.24 13.15 -12.40
C LEU A 94 -5.70 13.34 -12.86
N PHE A 95 -6.61 13.71 -11.95
CA PHE A 95 -8.01 14.01 -12.28
C PHE A 95 -8.25 15.49 -12.53
N PRO A 96 -9.30 15.84 -13.30
CA PRO A 96 -9.75 17.22 -13.40
C PRO A 96 -10.27 17.71 -12.04
N GLY A 97 -9.85 18.92 -11.63
CA GLY A 97 -10.16 19.53 -10.32
C GLY A 97 -11.59 20.05 -10.16
N ARG A 98 -12.60 19.18 -10.33
CA ARG A 98 -14.03 19.51 -10.18
C ARG A 98 -14.56 19.00 -8.84
N TRP A 99 -15.57 19.66 -8.27
CA TRP A 99 -16.23 19.17 -7.05
C TRP A 99 -16.79 17.76 -7.19
N LEU A 100 -17.32 17.43 -8.39
CA LEU A 100 -17.88 16.12 -8.69
C LEU A 100 -16.84 14.99 -8.64
N THR A 101 -15.56 15.27 -8.89
CA THR A 101 -14.49 14.27 -8.76
C THR A 101 -13.94 14.21 -7.34
N ARG A 102 -13.93 15.34 -6.60
CA ARG A 102 -13.41 15.41 -5.22
C ARG A 102 -14.19 14.55 -4.24
N LEU A 103 -15.52 14.68 -4.18
CA LEU A 103 -16.32 13.98 -3.16
C LEU A 103 -16.25 12.45 -3.29
N PRO A 104 -16.46 11.85 -4.49
CA PRO A 104 -16.28 10.41 -4.65
C PRO A 104 -14.85 9.96 -4.36
N PHE A 105 -13.85 10.76 -4.74
CA PHE A 105 -12.45 10.45 -4.48
C PHE A 105 -12.16 10.35 -2.98
N ILE A 106 -12.63 11.32 -2.19
CA ILE A 106 -12.44 11.35 -0.73
C ILE A 106 -13.20 10.19 -0.09
N PHE A 107 -14.42 9.90 -0.53
CA PHE A 107 -15.18 8.76 -0.04
C PHE A 107 -14.44 7.43 -0.26
N ILE A 108 -13.91 7.21 -1.48
CA ILE A 108 -13.10 6.02 -1.79
C ILE A 108 -11.83 6.00 -0.92
N TYR A 109 -11.18 7.14 -0.72
CA TYR A 109 -10.02 7.25 0.16
C TYR A 109 -10.36 6.89 1.62
N GLU A 110 -11.45 7.42 2.18
CA GLU A 110 -11.90 7.14 3.55
C GLU A 110 -12.21 5.66 3.76
N VAL A 111 -12.90 5.02 2.81
CA VAL A 111 -13.14 3.57 2.82
C VAL A 111 -11.82 2.80 2.76
N SER A 112 -10.89 3.24 1.92
CA SER A 112 -9.58 2.60 1.73
C SER A 112 -8.73 2.65 2.99
N ILE A 113 -8.59 3.83 3.58
CA ILE A 113 -7.80 4.02 4.80
C ILE A 113 -8.45 3.34 6.01
N TYR A 114 -9.79 3.34 6.11
CA TYR A 114 -10.50 2.56 7.13
C TYR A 114 -10.20 1.06 7.01
N ALA A 115 -10.31 0.50 5.81
CA ALA A 115 -10.07 -0.92 5.57
C ALA A 115 -8.62 -1.32 5.91
N VAL A 116 -7.64 -0.51 5.52
CA VAL A 116 -6.23 -0.79 5.82
C VAL A 116 -5.89 -0.61 7.29
N LEU A 117 -6.40 0.42 7.97
CA LEU A 117 -6.21 0.55 9.41
C LEU A 117 -6.87 -0.61 10.18
N LEU A 118 -8.01 -1.12 9.69
CA LEU A 118 -8.65 -2.30 10.25
C LEU A 118 -7.78 -3.56 10.04
N CYS A 119 -7.18 -3.73 8.86
CA CYS A 119 -6.23 -4.83 8.60
C CYS A 119 -5.03 -4.75 9.54
N SER A 120 -4.42 -3.57 9.68
CA SER A 120 -3.31 -3.35 10.63
C SER A 120 -3.71 -3.65 12.07
N ASN A 121 -4.94 -3.32 12.48
CA ASN A 121 -5.44 -3.68 13.81
C ASN A 121 -5.57 -5.20 13.98
N ILE A 122 -6.14 -5.91 13.00
CA ILE A 122 -6.26 -7.37 13.03
C ILE A 122 -4.88 -8.04 13.07
N PHE A 123 -3.92 -7.57 12.27
CA PHE A 123 -2.54 -8.07 12.28
C PHE A 123 -1.83 -7.78 13.62
N ASN A 124 -2.08 -6.62 14.22
CA ASN A 124 -1.47 -6.24 15.49
C ASN A 124 -2.00 -7.04 16.70
N VAL A 125 -3.29 -7.36 16.72
CA VAL A 125 -3.89 -8.21 17.77
C VAL A 125 -3.39 -9.65 17.68
N GLY A 126 -2.83 -10.05 16.53
CA GLY A 126 -2.15 -11.32 16.35
C GLY A 126 -3.10 -12.52 16.30
N VAL A 127 -2.59 -13.60 15.70
CA VAL A 127 -3.25 -14.87 15.34
C VAL A 127 -3.91 -15.61 16.53
N GLU A 128 -3.74 -15.14 17.77
CA GLU A 128 -4.19 -15.84 18.98
C GLU A 128 -5.72 -15.92 19.14
N LYS A 129 -6.54 -15.21 18.35
CA LYS A 129 -8.00 -15.15 18.61
C LYS A 129 -8.97 -15.52 17.48
N ASN A 130 -8.62 -15.45 16.18
CA ASN A 130 -9.53 -15.93 15.12
C ASN A 130 -8.86 -16.07 13.72
N LEU A 131 -8.71 -17.31 13.22
CA LEU A 131 -8.16 -17.61 11.89
C LEU A 131 -9.01 -17.04 10.73
N GLN A 132 -10.32 -16.89 10.90
CA GLN A 132 -11.21 -16.37 9.84
C GLN A 132 -11.02 -14.87 9.61
N LEU A 133 -10.95 -14.08 10.70
CA LEU A 133 -10.69 -12.65 10.63
C LEU A 133 -9.33 -12.36 10.02
N TYR A 134 -8.31 -13.15 10.38
CA TYR A 134 -6.98 -13.02 9.79
C TYR A 134 -7.00 -13.27 8.28
N ARG A 135 -7.63 -14.35 7.81
CA ARG A 135 -7.74 -14.65 6.37
C ARG A 135 -8.43 -13.51 5.61
N ALA A 136 -9.52 -12.98 6.16
CA ALA A 136 -10.21 -11.84 5.55
C ALA A 136 -9.33 -10.60 5.49
N ALA A 137 -8.62 -10.26 6.58
CA ALA A 137 -7.69 -9.13 6.61
C ALA A 137 -6.53 -9.29 5.63
N PHE A 138 -5.98 -10.50 5.50
CA PHE A 138 -4.91 -10.79 4.55
C PHE A 138 -5.38 -10.60 3.10
N SER A 139 -6.56 -11.12 2.73
CA SER A 139 -7.13 -10.91 1.39
C SER A 139 -7.38 -9.44 1.09
N ILE A 140 -7.89 -8.67 2.07
CA ILE A 140 -8.10 -7.22 1.92
C ILE A 140 -6.75 -6.51 1.77
N ASN A 141 -5.73 -6.85 2.57
CA ASN A 141 -4.39 -6.29 2.45
C ASN A 141 -3.77 -6.59 1.08
N PHE A 142 -3.91 -7.82 0.57
CA PHE A 142 -3.43 -8.21 -0.76
C PHE A 142 -4.16 -7.46 -1.89
N PHE A 143 -5.45 -7.19 -1.75
CA PHE A 143 -6.18 -6.31 -2.66
C PHE A 143 -5.63 -4.87 -2.64
N TYR A 144 -5.41 -4.29 -1.46
CA TYR A 144 -4.86 -2.94 -1.33
C TYR A 144 -3.41 -2.83 -1.78
N GLN A 145 -2.64 -3.91 -1.70
CA GLN A 145 -1.29 -4.01 -2.30
C GLN A 145 -1.34 -3.84 -3.83
N ALA A 146 -2.26 -4.51 -4.51
CA ALA A 146 -2.49 -4.32 -5.93
C ALA A 146 -2.98 -2.89 -6.24
N LEU A 147 -3.91 -2.34 -5.45
CA LEU A 147 -4.38 -0.97 -5.63
C LEU A 147 -3.25 0.06 -5.47
N VAL A 148 -2.46 -0.05 -4.41
CA VAL A 148 -1.35 0.86 -4.11
C VAL A 148 -0.27 0.78 -5.20
N SER A 149 0.08 -0.44 -5.65
CA SER A 149 1.04 -0.58 -6.76
C SER A 149 0.52 0.07 -8.05
N PHE A 150 -0.78 -0.06 -8.36
CA PHE A 150 -1.38 0.64 -9.50
C PHE A 150 -1.31 2.17 -9.37
N LEU A 151 -1.69 2.72 -8.21
CA LEU A 151 -1.60 4.16 -7.96
C LEU A 151 -0.16 4.65 -8.04
N PHE A 152 0.78 3.92 -7.44
CA PHE A 152 2.21 4.22 -7.48
C PHE A 152 2.73 4.27 -8.91
N TYR A 153 2.51 3.22 -9.71
CA TYR A 153 3.02 3.18 -11.08
C TYR A 153 2.39 4.28 -11.94
N ASN A 154 1.09 4.57 -11.79
CA ASN A 154 0.48 5.70 -12.49
C ASN A 154 1.20 7.00 -12.16
N VAL A 155 1.39 7.31 -10.88
CA VAL A 155 2.08 8.52 -10.44
C VAL A 155 3.53 8.56 -10.96
N LEU A 156 4.27 7.45 -10.83
CA LEU A 156 5.66 7.35 -11.25
C LEU A 156 5.83 7.66 -12.74
N PHE A 157 5.04 7.01 -13.61
CA PHE A 157 5.14 7.21 -15.05
C PHE A 157 4.49 8.51 -15.52
N SER A 158 3.55 9.09 -14.77
CA SER A 158 2.97 10.41 -15.07
C SER A 158 3.99 11.53 -14.96
N PHE A 159 5.03 11.38 -14.13
CA PHE A 159 6.11 12.37 -14.04
C PHE A 159 7.05 12.39 -15.24
N LYS A 160 6.99 11.38 -16.13
CA LYS A 160 7.81 11.28 -17.34
C LYS A 160 9.31 11.43 -17.07
N TYR A 161 9.77 10.92 -15.92
CA TYR A 161 11.19 10.88 -15.60
C TYR A 161 11.94 9.93 -16.55
N ASN A 162 13.27 10.03 -16.54
CA ASN A 162 14.15 9.12 -17.26
C ASN A 162 13.89 7.66 -16.83
N PHE A 163 14.06 6.72 -17.76
CA PHE A 163 13.81 5.29 -17.56
C PHE A 163 14.54 4.72 -16.33
N PHE A 164 15.76 5.20 -16.02
CA PHE A 164 16.50 4.80 -14.82
C PHE A 164 15.73 5.07 -13.52
N ILE A 165 15.09 6.24 -13.40
CA ILE A 165 14.32 6.61 -12.21
C ILE A 165 13.07 5.73 -12.10
N ASN A 166 12.41 5.46 -13.23
CA ASN A 166 11.21 4.62 -13.25
C ASN A 166 11.54 3.18 -12.86
N ILE A 167 12.65 2.63 -13.35
CA ILE A 167 13.11 1.27 -13.04
C ILE A 167 13.46 1.13 -11.56
N ILE A 168 14.26 2.06 -11.03
CA ILE A 168 14.63 2.07 -9.61
C ILE A 168 13.40 2.27 -8.73
N GLY A 169 12.52 3.19 -9.12
CA GLY A 169 11.24 3.44 -8.44
C GLY A 169 10.38 2.19 -8.37
N ALA A 170 10.25 1.46 -9.49
CA ALA A 170 9.47 0.23 -9.55
C ALA A 170 10.07 -0.91 -8.70
N GLY A 171 11.40 -1.06 -8.71
CA GLY A 171 12.09 -2.02 -7.85
C GLY A 171 11.92 -1.71 -6.36
N ILE A 172 12.12 -0.46 -5.96
CA ILE A 172 11.98 -0.03 -4.55
C ILE A 172 10.53 -0.20 -4.06
N SER A 173 9.54 0.21 -4.85
CA SER A 173 8.15 0.04 -4.48
C SER A 173 7.79 -1.44 -4.34
N ALA A 174 8.18 -2.27 -5.31
CA ALA A 174 7.93 -3.70 -5.27
C ALA A 174 8.59 -4.37 -4.06
N PHE A 175 9.81 -3.96 -3.71
CA PHE A 175 10.50 -4.43 -2.51
C PHE A 175 9.71 -4.10 -1.24
N LEU A 176 9.37 -2.82 -1.02
CA LEU A 176 8.68 -2.38 0.20
C LEU A 176 7.30 -3.03 0.33
N LEU A 177 6.54 -3.06 -0.76
CA LEU A 177 5.22 -3.65 -0.84
C LEU A 177 5.29 -5.17 -0.57
N SER A 178 6.15 -5.90 -1.28
CA SER A 178 6.28 -7.36 -1.09
C SER A 178 6.82 -7.72 0.29
N LEU A 179 7.72 -6.92 0.86
CA LEU A 179 8.23 -7.12 2.22
C LEU A 179 7.11 -7.03 3.26
N GLN A 180 6.22 -6.04 3.13
CA GLN A 180 5.05 -5.95 3.99
C GLN A 180 4.09 -7.13 3.80
N LEU A 181 3.85 -7.53 2.55
CA LEU A 181 2.93 -8.62 2.23
C LEU A 181 3.43 -9.94 2.82
N PHE A 182 4.67 -10.32 2.52
CA PHE A 182 5.24 -11.60 2.95
C PHE A 182 5.44 -11.65 4.47
N TRP A 183 5.81 -10.53 5.10
CA TRP A 183 5.83 -10.45 6.57
C TRP A 183 4.43 -10.67 7.17
N SER A 184 3.37 -10.15 6.52
CA SER A 184 2.01 -10.29 7.01
C SER A 184 1.48 -11.72 6.99
N ILE A 185 2.12 -12.66 6.27
CA ILE A 185 1.74 -14.08 6.20
C ILE A 185 1.94 -14.81 7.53
N ARG A 186 3.07 -14.56 8.21
CA ARG A 186 3.44 -15.24 9.46
C ARG A 186 3.39 -14.33 10.68
N LEU A 187 3.34 -13.00 10.49
CA LEU A 187 3.31 -11.98 11.57
C LEU A 187 4.39 -12.17 12.64
N ASN A 188 5.56 -12.64 12.22
CA ASN A 188 6.68 -12.90 13.11
C ASN A 188 7.27 -11.59 13.67
N ARG A 189 7.76 -11.65 14.92
CA ARG A 189 8.40 -10.50 15.59
C ARG A 189 9.75 -10.11 14.98
N HIS A 190 10.32 -10.98 14.17
CA HIS A 190 11.58 -10.79 13.46
C HIS A 190 11.35 -11.00 11.97
N LEU A 191 12.17 -10.35 11.14
CA LEU A 191 12.17 -10.60 9.72
C LEU A 191 12.88 -11.93 9.45
N ASP A 192 12.14 -12.87 8.87
CA ASP A 192 12.70 -14.11 8.39
C ASP A 192 13.54 -13.86 7.13
N LYS A 193 14.68 -14.55 7.02
CA LYS A 193 15.55 -14.45 5.82
C LYS A 193 14.79 -14.83 4.55
N GLU A 194 13.92 -15.83 4.65
CA GLU A 194 13.04 -16.28 3.57
C GLU A 194 12.19 -15.14 3.01
N VAL A 195 11.50 -14.40 3.89
CA VAL A 195 10.68 -13.23 3.54
C VAL A 195 11.52 -12.18 2.81
N LEU A 196 12.70 -11.86 3.34
CA LEU A 196 13.58 -10.85 2.74
C LEU A 196 14.10 -11.26 1.35
N VAL A 197 14.47 -12.53 1.17
CA VAL A 197 14.94 -13.06 -0.12
C VAL A 197 13.81 -13.00 -1.16
N TYR A 198 12.60 -13.44 -0.82
CA TYR A 198 11.47 -13.38 -1.75
C TYR A 198 11.06 -11.94 -2.10
N SER A 199 11.16 -11.00 -1.17
CA SER A 199 10.92 -9.59 -1.45
C SER A 199 11.96 -8.98 -2.39
N LEU A 200 13.24 -9.32 -2.21
CA LEU A 200 14.31 -8.91 -3.13
C LEU A 200 14.15 -9.53 -4.51
N PHE A 201 13.77 -10.81 -4.57
CA PHE A 201 13.47 -11.47 -5.84
C PHE A 201 12.31 -10.80 -6.59
N THR A 202 11.23 -10.47 -5.87
CA THR A 202 10.10 -9.72 -6.45
C THR A 202 10.55 -8.35 -6.95
N ALA A 203 11.38 -7.64 -6.19
CA ALA A 203 11.91 -6.34 -6.59
C ALA A 203 12.76 -6.41 -7.87
N LEU A 204 13.61 -7.44 -7.98
CA LEU A 204 14.45 -7.67 -9.16
C LEU A 204 13.59 -7.94 -10.40
N LEU A 205 12.59 -8.82 -10.30
CA LEU A 205 11.67 -9.09 -11.40
C LEU A 205 10.92 -7.84 -11.86
N MET A 206 10.48 -6.99 -10.91
CA MET A 206 9.79 -5.74 -11.23
C MET A 206 10.72 -4.72 -11.87
N LEU A 207 11.99 -4.68 -11.47
CA LEU A 207 13.03 -3.84 -12.06
C LEU A 207 13.27 -4.23 -13.53
N GLU A 208 13.49 -5.52 -13.80
CA GLU A 208 13.70 -6.06 -15.15
C GLU A 208 12.46 -5.85 -16.03
N THR A 209 11.28 -6.11 -15.50
CA THR A 209 10.02 -5.91 -16.22
C THR A 209 9.84 -4.42 -16.57
N SER A 210 10.08 -3.52 -15.61
CA SER A 210 10.03 -2.08 -15.87
C SER A 210 11.05 -1.62 -16.91
N LEU A 211 12.24 -2.23 -16.96
CA LEU A 211 13.25 -1.93 -17.97
C LEU A 211 12.75 -2.32 -19.36
N VAL A 212 12.24 -3.54 -19.53
CA VAL A 212 11.74 -4.03 -20.83
C VAL A 212 10.62 -3.14 -21.36
N ILE A 213 9.62 -2.81 -20.53
CA ILE A 213 8.48 -2.01 -20.99
C ILE A 213 8.88 -0.55 -21.26
N SER A 214 9.95 -0.04 -20.65
CA SER A 214 10.40 1.35 -20.88
C SER A 214 10.74 1.63 -22.35
N PHE A 215 11.00 0.60 -23.15
CA PHE A 215 11.26 0.72 -24.59
C PHE A 215 10.01 0.58 -25.47
N ILE A 216 8.83 0.32 -24.88
CA ILE A 216 7.58 0.07 -25.59
C ILE A 216 6.68 1.31 -25.47
N PRO A 217 6.25 1.98 -26.56
CA PRO A 217 5.49 3.23 -26.47
C PRO A 217 4.03 3.00 -26.02
N LEU A 218 3.83 2.84 -24.70
CA LEU A 218 2.51 2.64 -24.09
C LEU A 218 1.98 3.91 -23.42
N ARG A 219 0.66 3.98 -23.26
CA ARG A 219 0.03 5.00 -22.41
C ARG A 219 0.33 4.71 -20.94
N THR A 220 0.48 5.75 -20.13
CA THR A 220 0.78 5.65 -18.68
C THR A 220 -0.13 4.69 -17.92
N ALA A 221 -1.43 4.72 -18.18
CA ALA A 221 -2.38 3.82 -17.53
C ALA A 221 -2.14 2.34 -17.88
N VAL A 222 -1.74 2.05 -19.13
CA VAL A 222 -1.43 0.69 -19.60
C VAL A 222 -0.13 0.19 -18.98
N TYR A 223 0.90 1.04 -18.90
CA TYR A 223 2.13 0.77 -18.16
C TYR A 223 1.86 0.35 -16.71
N ALA A 224 1.09 1.18 -16.00
CA ALA A 224 0.78 0.95 -14.60
C ALA A 224 -0.03 -0.33 -14.40
N LEU A 225 -1.00 -0.61 -15.28
CA LEU A 225 -1.83 -1.81 -15.22
C LEU A 225 -1.01 -3.08 -15.47
N PHE A 226 -0.10 -3.07 -16.46
CA PHE A 226 0.76 -4.22 -16.74
C PHE A 226 1.77 -4.51 -15.62
N LEU A 227 2.40 -3.47 -15.05
CA LEU A 227 3.29 -3.65 -13.90
C LEU A 227 2.54 -4.07 -12.64
N THR A 228 1.32 -3.57 -12.43
CA THR A 228 0.46 -4.04 -11.33
C THR A 228 0.10 -5.50 -11.50
N ALA A 229 -0.27 -5.93 -12.70
CA ALA A 229 -0.59 -7.34 -12.98
C ALA A 229 0.63 -8.24 -12.79
N THR A 230 1.81 -7.80 -13.22
CA THR A 230 3.07 -8.52 -12.95
C THR A 230 3.32 -8.64 -11.45
N TYR A 231 3.23 -7.53 -10.71
CA TYR A 231 3.39 -7.53 -9.25
C TYR A 231 2.38 -8.46 -8.57
N TYR A 232 1.10 -8.35 -8.92
CA TYR A 232 0.00 -9.16 -8.38
C TYR A 232 0.23 -10.66 -8.63
N SER A 233 0.61 -11.05 -9.86
CA SER A 233 0.82 -12.45 -10.20
C SER A 233 2.06 -13.04 -9.54
N VAL A 234 3.17 -12.30 -9.51
CA VAL A 234 4.41 -12.74 -8.85
C VAL A 234 4.20 -12.89 -7.34
N THR A 235 3.69 -11.83 -6.68
CA THR A 235 3.44 -11.88 -5.24
C THR A 235 2.35 -12.87 -4.88
N GLY A 236 1.36 -13.05 -5.75
CA GLY A 236 0.33 -14.08 -5.70
C GLY A 236 0.90 -15.49 -5.54
N VAL A 237 1.73 -15.88 -6.50
CA VAL A 237 2.39 -17.20 -6.50
C VAL A 237 3.30 -17.37 -5.29
N ILE A 238 4.11 -16.36 -4.98
CA ILE A 238 5.07 -16.42 -3.87
C ILE A 238 4.36 -16.51 -2.52
N HIS A 239 3.29 -15.76 -2.28
CA HIS A 239 2.60 -15.82 -0.98
C HIS A 239 1.97 -17.19 -0.75
N HIS A 240 1.41 -17.81 -1.79
CA HIS A 240 0.87 -19.17 -1.71
C HIS A 240 1.98 -20.21 -1.50
N HIS A 241 3.18 -19.95 -2.02
CA HIS A 241 4.36 -20.77 -1.73
C HIS A 241 4.78 -20.68 -0.26
N ILE A 242 4.88 -19.45 0.29
CA ILE A 242 5.28 -19.21 1.69
C ILE A 242 4.24 -19.77 2.68
N ASP A 243 2.95 -19.73 2.31
CA ASP A 243 1.83 -20.28 3.08
C ASP A 243 1.64 -21.81 2.85
N GLU A 244 2.56 -22.47 2.14
CA GLU A 244 2.58 -23.91 1.85
C GLU A 244 1.29 -24.44 1.18
N LYS A 245 0.59 -23.56 0.44
CA LYS A 245 -0.67 -23.83 -0.26
C LYS A 245 -0.56 -23.59 -1.76
N LEU A 246 0.61 -23.83 -2.32
CA LEU A 246 0.85 -23.66 -3.75
C LEU A 246 0.36 -24.87 -4.53
N PHE A 247 -0.83 -24.76 -5.10
CA PHE A 247 -1.39 -25.75 -6.00
C PHE A 247 -1.17 -25.34 -7.47
N LYS A 248 -1.19 -26.32 -8.38
CA LYS A 248 -1.02 -26.06 -9.83
C LYS A 248 -2.13 -25.17 -10.36
N GLU A 249 -3.34 -25.33 -9.81
CA GLU A 249 -4.52 -24.54 -10.11
C GLU A 249 -4.28 -23.06 -9.78
N THR A 250 -3.72 -22.78 -8.60
CA THR A 250 -3.37 -21.43 -8.15
C THR A 250 -2.34 -20.77 -9.07
N ILE A 251 -1.28 -21.50 -9.44
CA ILE A 251 -0.28 -21.00 -10.40
C ILE A 251 -0.97 -20.64 -11.72
N ARG A 252 -1.81 -21.54 -12.23
CA ARG A 252 -2.54 -21.32 -13.48
C ARG A 252 -3.42 -20.08 -13.42
N GLU A 253 -4.12 -19.83 -12.31
CA GLU A 253 -4.95 -18.64 -12.13
C GLU A 253 -4.13 -17.34 -12.25
N TYR A 254 -3.05 -17.20 -11.46
CA TYR A 254 -2.22 -15.98 -11.51
C TYR A 254 -1.50 -15.80 -12.84
N VAL A 255 -1.02 -16.88 -13.46
CA VAL A 255 -0.39 -16.84 -14.78
C VAL A 255 -1.41 -16.47 -15.85
N SER A 256 -2.65 -16.98 -15.76
CA SER A 256 -3.70 -16.65 -16.74
C SER A 256 -4.08 -15.18 -16.69
N VAL A 257 -4.19 -14.60 -15.49
CA VAL A 257 -4.40 -13.15 -15.32
C VAL A 257 -3.26 -12.34 -15.93
N TRP A 258 -2.01 -12.75 -15.69
CA TRP A 258 -0.85 -12.06 -16.25
C TRP A 258 -0.82 -12.11 -17.78
N ILE A 259 -1.04 -13.30 -18.37
CA ILE A 259 -1.11 -13.49 -19.83
C ILE A 259 -2.24 -12.65 -20.42
N PHE A 260 -3.42 -12.64 -19.79
CA PHE A 260 -4.55 -11.84 -20.25
C PHE A 260 -4.22 -10.34 -20.30
N VAL A 261 -3.59 -9.83 -19.24
CA VAL A 261 -3.17 -8.42 -19.18
C VAL A 261 -2.04 -8.14 -20.19
N MET A 262 -1.13 -9.09 -20.41
CA MET A 262 -0.09 -8.99 -21.43
C MET A 262 -0.70 -8.86 -22.83
N ILE A 263 -1.71 -9.67 -23.17
CA ILE A 263 -2.43 -9.59 -24.44
C ILE A 263 -3.09 -8.23 -24.62
N ILE A 264 -3.83 -7.74 -23.61
CA ILE A 264 -4.46 -6.40 -23.65
C ILE A 264 -3.40 -5.31 -23.85
N THR A 265 -2.25 -5.43 -23.20
CA THR A 265 -1.14 -4.48 -23.31
C THR A 265 -0.60 -4.42 -24.73
N LEU A 266 -0.39 -5.58 -25.37
CA LEU A 266 0.06 -5.68 -26.76
C LEU A 266 -1.00 -5.13 -27.74
N LEU A 267 -2.28 -5.40 -27.51
CA LEU A 267 -3.36 -4.86 -28.34
C LEU A 267 -3.54 -3.34 -28.18
N SER A 268 -3.07 -2.77 -27.07
CA SER A 268 -3.13 -1.33 -26.79
C SER A 268 -1.95 -0.55 -27.39
N LEU A 269 -1.05 -1.21 -28.12
CA LEU A 269 0.04 -0.56 -28.83
C LEU A 269 -0.53 0.36 -29.91
N SER A 270 -0.35 1.67 -29.72
CA SER A 270 -0.56 2.65 -30.79
C SER A 270 0.72 2.72 -31.61
N TRP A 271 0.78 1.95 -32.70
CA TRP A 271 1.75 2.16 -33.77
C TRP A 271 1.53 3.53 -34.42
#